data_AF-A0A924L4X0-F1
#
_entry.id   AF-A0A924L4X0-F1
#
_cell.length_a   1.000
_cell.length_b   1.000
_cell.length_c   1.000
_cell.angle_alpha   90.00
_cell.angle_beta   90.00
_cell.angle_gamma   90.00
#
_symmetry.space_group_name_H-M   'P 1'
#
loop_
_entity.id
_entity.type
_entity.pdbx_description
1 polymer ?
#
loop_
_entity_poly.entity_id
_entity_poly.type
_entity_poly.pdbx_seq_one_letter_code
_entity_poly.pdbx_strand_id
1 'polypeptide(L)'
;MSELIPINIVIGDRTYRIKTLAKDEEVIRRTLKTVNDKIIEFKTQFGGKDMQDYIAMVMIWYATLANTDSNPVLEKEVTDALLKMELAIDKAL
;
A
#
# COMPACT_ATOMS: atom_id res chain seq x y z
N MET A 1 23.63 -4.94 -19.29
CA MET A 1 23.53 -5.29 -17.86
C MET A 1 23.01 -4.07 -17.15
N SER A 2 21.85 -4.14 -16.51
CA SER A 2 21.29 -3.00 -15.79
C SER A 2 22.08 -2.81 -14.50
N GLU A 3 22.87 -1.74 -14.44
CA GLU A 3 23.69 -1.42 -13.27
C GLU A 3 22.80 -1.14 -12.07
N LEU A 4 23.05 -1.87 -10.98
CA LEU A 4 22.39 -1.66 -9.71
C LEU A 4 23.08 -0.48 -9.00
N ILE A 5 22.32 0.58 -8.76
CA ILE A 5 22.76 1.78 -8.08
C ILE A 5 22.53 1.61 -6.57
N PRO A 6 23.52 1.90 -5.72
CA PRO A 6 23.32 1.93 -4.29
C PRO A 6 22.58 3.21 -3.88
N ILE A 7 21.48 3.08 -3.14
CA ILE A 7 20.75 4.21 -2.55
C ILE A 7 20.66 4.07 -1.03
N ASN A 8 20.57 5.22 -0.35
CA ASN A 8 20.28 5.30 1.08
C ASN A 8 18.79 5.58 1.27
N ILE A 9 18.12 4.74 2.04
CA ILE A 9 16.70 4.84 2.36
C ILE A 9 16.54 5.07 3.87
N VAL A 10 15.54 5.86 4.25
CA VAL A 10 15.23 6.15 5.66
C VAL A 10 13.85 5.58 5.97
N ILE A 11 13.78 4.69 6.95
CA ILE A 11 12.55 4.05 7.42
C ILE A 11 12.41 4.38 8.92
N GLY A 12 11.43 5.20 9.26
CA GLY A 12 11.29 5.72 10.61
C GLY A 12 12.51 6.55 11.02
N ASP A 13 13.27 6.06 12.00
CA ASP A 13 14.48 6.67 12.55
C ASP A 13 15.79 6.01 12.07
N ARG A 14 15.71 4.99 11.21
CA ARG A 14 16.86 4.20 10.76
C ARG A 14 17.14 4.39 9.28
N THR A 15 18.43 4.50 8.95
CA THR A 15 18.91 4.60 7.56
C THR A 15 19.50 3.27 7.12
N TYR A 16 19.02 2.75 5.99
CA TYR A 16 19.50 1.51 5.38
C TYR A 16 20.07 1.79 3.99
N ARG A 17 21.04 0.98 3.57
CA ARG A 17 21.62 1.07 2.22
C ARG A 17 21.18 -0.14 1.40
N ILE A 18 20.51 0.10 0.29
CA ILE A 18 20.04 -0.95 -0.63
C ILE A 18 20.57 -0.72 -2.04
N LYS A 19 20.60 -1.78 -2.85
CA LYS A 19 20.94 -1.71 -4.27
C LYS A 19 19.67 -1.88 -5.10
N THR A 20 19.45 -0.99 -6.06
CA THR A 20 18.23 -0.97 -6.88
C THR A 20 18.55 -0.53 -8.31
N LEU A 21 17.65 -0.83 -9.23
CA LEU A 21 17.72 -0.34 -10.60
C LEU A 21 17.31 1.14 -10.65
N ALA A 22 17.89 1.90 -11.57
CA ALA A 22 17.59 3.34 -11.73
C ALA A 22 16.08 3.60 -11.98
N LYS A 23 15.43 2.70 -12.74
CA LYS A 23 14.00 2.78 -13.05
C LYS A 23 13.08 2.64 -11.84
N ASP A 24 13.53 1.93 -10.80
CA ASP A 24 12.72 1.63 -9.63
C ASP A 24 12.98 2.62 -8.48
N GLU A 25 14.02 3.46 -8.60
CA GLU A 25 14.39 4.44 -7.56
C GLU A 25 13.23 5.38 -7.23
N GLU A 26 12.55 5.92 -8.24
CA GLU A 26 11.44 6.86 -8.02
C GLU A 26 10.30 6.20 -7.25
N VAL A 27 9.94 4.96 -7.65
CA VAL A 27 8.89 4.18 -7.01
C VAL A 27 9.25 3.90 -5.55
N ILE A 28 10.50 3.48 -5.29
CA ILE A 28 11.00 3.23 -3.93
C ILE A 28 10.92 4.51 -3.08
N ARG A 29 11.39 5.65 -3.60
CA ARG A 29 11.33 6.93 -2.88
C ARG A 29 9.90 7.35 -2.56
N ARG A 30 8.97 7.16 -3.49
CA ARG A 30 7.55 7.48 -3.31
C ARG A 30 6.92 6.60 -2.22
N THR A 31 7.15 5.29 -2.29
CA THR A 31 6.66 4.34 -1.29
C THR A 31 7.24 4.60 0.10
N LEU A 32 8.54 4.92 0.19
CA LEU A 32 9.19 5.28 1.45
C LEU A 32 8.55 6.51 2.11
N LYS A 33 8.19 7.52 1.32
CA LYS A 33 7.49 8.70 1.83
C LYS A 33 6.13 8.31 2.43
N THR A 34 5.32 7.55 1.69
CA THR A 34 4.02 7.06 2.17
C THR A 34 4.14 6.23 3.44
N VAL A 35 5.14 5.34 3.52
CA VAL A 35 5.41 4.52 4.70
C VAL A 35 5.77 5.41 5.91
N ASN A 36 6.70 6.37 5.75
CA ASN A 36 7.11 7.25 6.84
C ASN A 36 5.97 8.14 7.33
N ASP A 37 5.15 8.68 6.42
CA ASP A 37 3.98 9.49 6.78
C ASP A 37 3.00 8.66 7.64
N LYS A 38 2.79 7.39 7.30
CA LYS A 38 1.93 6.47 8.07
C LYS A 38 2.54 6.06 9.41
N ILE A 39 3.87 5.88 9.50
CA ILE A 39 4.55 5.66 10.77
C ILE A 39 4.27 6.83 11.73
N ILE A 40 4.36 8.06 11.24
CA ILE A 40 4.07 9.27 12.03
C ILE A 40 2.60 9.28 12.46
N GLU A 41 1.67 9.00 11.55
CA GLU A 41 0.24 8.94 11.86
C GLU A 41 -0.06 7.96 12.99
N PHE A 42 0.41 6.71 12.88
CA PHE A 42 0.21 5.71 13.92
C PHE A 42 0.88 6.07 15.25
N LYS A 43 2.05 6.73 15.20
CA LYS A 43 2.72 7.25 16.41
C LYS A 43 1.90 8.33 17.11
N THR A 44 1.17 9.14 16.35
CA THR A 44 0.25 10.17 16.90
C THR A 44 -1.02 9.55 17.49
N GLN A 45 -1.55 8.50 16.84
CA GLN A 45 -2.79 7.83 17.27
C GLN A 45 -2.58 6.89 18.46
N PHE A 46 -1.47 6.17 18.48
CA PHE A 46 -1.15 5.18 19.50
C PHE A 46 0.12 5.62 20.24
N GLY A 47 0.00 6.30 21.37
CA GLY A 47 1.15 6.69 22.18
C GLY A 47 1.79 5.52 22.93
N GLY A 48 3.11 5.56 23.12
CA GLY A 48 3.83 4.69 24.07
C GLY A 48 4.32 3.34 23.53
N LYS A 49 4.22 3.06 22.22
CA LYS A 49 4.81 1.87 21.58
C LYS A 49 6.21 2.11 21.01
N ASP A 50 6.95 1.03 20.79
CA ASP A 50 8.28 1.05 20.15
C ASP A 50 8.15 1.36 18.65
N MET A 51 9.20 1.95 18.06
CA MET A 51 9.28 2.24 16.63
C MET A 51 9.06 0.99 15.77
N GLN A 52 9.54 -0.15 16.24
CA GLN A 52 9.39 -1.44 15.55
C GLN A 52 7.92 -1.85 15.43
N ASP A 53 7.10 -1.59 16.45
CA ASP A 53 5.67 -1.90 16.42
C ASP A 53 4.93 -1.03 15.40
N TYR A 54 5.28 0.26 15.27
CA TYR A 54 4.68 1.10 14.24
C TYR A 54 5.08 0.64 12.84
N ILE A 55 6.32 0.21 12.63
CA ILE A 55 6.75 -0.35 11.33
C ILE A 55 5.94 -1.62 11.02
N ALA A 56 5.72 -2.51 11.99
CA ALA A 56 4.89 -3.69 11.82
C ALA A 56 3.44 -3.35 11.48
N MET A 57 2.85 -2.34 12.14
CA MET A 57 1.50 -1.87 11.81
C MET A 57 1.40 -1.33 10.38
N VAL A 58 2.37 -0.52 9.96
CA VAL A 58 2.41 0.01 8.59
C VAL A 58 2.61 -1.11 7.58
N MET A 59 3.40 -2.14 7.90
CA MET A 59 3.58 -3.31 7.04
C MET A 59 2.27 -4.08 6.85
N ILE A 60 1.53 -4.32 7.92
CA ILE A 60 0.21 -4.97 7.86
C ILE A 60 -0.77 -4.11 7.06
N TRP A 61 -0.84 -2.81 7.35
CA TRP A 61 -1.68 -1.86 6.62
C TRP A 61 -1.38 -1.85 5.11
N TYR A 62 -0.10 -1.80 4.75
CA TYR A 62 0.35 -1.81 3.36
C TYR A 62 0.02 -3.13 2.66
N ALA A 63 0.20 -4.27 3.35
CA ALA A 63 -0.20 -5.57 2.84
C ALA A 63 -1.73 -5.66 2.63
N THR A 64 -2.54 -5.09 3.52
CA THR A 64 -4.00 -5.05 3.34
C THR A 64 -4.43 -4.17 2.18
N LEU A 65 -3.73 -3.05 1.95
CA LEU A 65 -3.96 -2.18 0.78
C LEU A 65 -3.70 -2.91 -0.54
N ALA A 66 -2.59 -3.65 -0.64
CA ALA A 66 -2.27 -4.42 -1.85
C ALA A 66 -3.30 -5.53 -2.16
N ASN A 67 -4.05 -5.99 -1.15
CA ASN A 67 -5.17 -6.92 -1.35
C ASN A 67 -6.49 -6.20 -1.74
N THR A 68 -6.60 -4.90 -1.47
CA THR A 68 -7.73 -4.04 -1.89
C THR A 68 -7.54 -3.46 -3.29
N ASP A 69 -6.38 -3.65 -3.93
CA ASP A 69 -6.21 -3.50 -5.39
C ASP A 69 -6.92 -4.64 -6.18
N SER A 70 -8.01 -5.18 -5.65
CA SER A 70 -9.15 -5.61 -6.48
C SER A 70 -9.63 -4.37 -7.24
N ASN A 71 -9.03 -4.16 -8.41
CA ASN A 71 -9.27 -3.07 -9.36
C ASN A 71 -10.67 -2.44 -9.17
N PRO A 72 -10.81 -1.23 -8.60
CA PRO A 72 -12.11 -0.66 -8.22
C PRO A 72 -13.04 -0.46 -9.43
N VAL A 73 -12.49 -0.49 -10.65
CA VAL A 73 -13.24 -0.54 -11.90
C VAL A 73 -13.90 -1.91 -12.09
N LEU A 74 -13.19 -3.02 -11.83
CA LEU A 74 -13.75 -4.37 -11.88
C LEU A 74 -14.79 -4.59 -10.78
N GLU A 75 -14.58 -4.06 -9.58
CA GLU A 75 -15.58 -4.15 -8.50
C GLU A 75 -16.88 -3.44 -8.91
N LYS A 76 -16.79 -2.23 -9.49
CA LYS A 76 -17.96 -1.51 -9.99
C LYS A 76 -18.67 -2.25 -11.12
N GLU A 77 -17.93 -2.78 -12.10
CA GLU A 77 -18.50 -3.55 -13.21
C GLU A 77 -19.20 -4.83 -12.73
N VAL A 78 -18.62 -5.52 -11.74
CA VAL A 78 -19.21 -6.73 -11.16
C VAL A 78 -20.46 -6.37 -10.34
N THR A 79 -20.44 -5.30 -9.54
CA THR A 79 -21.64 -4.85 -8.81
C THR A 79 -22.77 -4.42 -9.75
N ASP A 80 -22.45 -3.71 -10.84
CA ASP A 80 -23.44 -3.30 -11.84
C ASP A 80 -24.02 -4.49 -12.61
N ALA A 81 -23.21 -5.52 -12.87
CA ALA A 81 -23.67 -6.75 -13.51
C ALA A 81 -24.62 -7.55 -12.60
N LEU A 82 -24.33 -7.64 -11.30
CA LEU A 82 -25.18 -8.32 -10.32
C LEU A 82 -26.52 -7.60 -10.14
N LEU A 83 -26.53 -6.26 -10.09
CA LEU A 83 -27.76 -5.44 -10.03
C LEU A 83 -28.66 -5.67 -11.25
N LYS A 84 -28.08 -5.80 -12.45
CA LYS A 84 -28.86 -6.10 -13.67
C LYS A 84 -29.47 -7.50 -13.64
N MET A 85 -28.77 -8.47 -13.05
CA MET A 85 -29.30 -9.82 -12.88
C MET A 85 -30.46 -9.85 -11.88
N GLU A 86 -30.34 -9.13 -10.77
CA GLU A 86 -31.42 -8.97 -9.79
C GLU A 86 -32.69 -8.38 -10.44
N LEU A 87 -32.55 -7.26 -11.16
CA LEU A 87 -33.67 -6.63 -11.88
C LEU A 87 -34.30 -7.55 -12.94
N ALA A 88 -33.51 -8.41 -13.59
CA ALA A 88 -34.03 -9.36 -14.56
C ALA A 88 -34.82 -10.50 -13.90
N ILE A 89 -34.42 -10.93 -12.70
CA ILE A 89 -35.12 -11.93 -11.90
C ILE A 89 -36.43 -11.34 -11.34
N ASP A 90 -36.39 -10.11 -10.82
CA ASP A 90 -37.58 -9.40 -10.32
C ASP A 90 -38.63 -9.14 -11.41
N LYS A 91 -38.19 -8.96 -12.66
CA LYS A 91 -39.09 -8.77 -13.80
C LYS A 91 -39.67 -10.09 -14.35
N ALA A 92 -39.06 -11.22 -13.98
CA ALA A 92 -39.50 -12.56 -14.40
C ALA A 92 -40.38 -13.27 -13.35
N LEU A 93 -40.44 -12.74 -12.13
CA LEU A 93 -41.43 -13.06 -11.09
C LEU A 93 -42.70 -12.22 -11.27
#